data_AF-A0A081DB72-F1
#
_entry.id   AF-A0A081DB72-F1
#
_cell.length_a   1.000
_cell.length_b   1.000
_cell.length_c   1.000
_cell.angle_alpha   90.00
_cell.angle_beta   90.00
_cell.angle_gamma   90.00
#
_symmetry.space_group_name_H-M   'P 1'
#
loop_
_entity.id
_entity.type
_entity.pdbx_description
1 polymer ?
#
loop_
_entity_poly.entity_id
_entity_poly.type
_entity_poly.pdbx_seq_one_letter_code
_entity_poly.pdbx_strand_id
1 'polypeptide(L)'
;MFTDYKEKDSFETSITSSVYSIEETEKSGLYKALWGKHYRKFYSKDVRAKVAFIDTLKGGLTPVRRGGGHQSKSLRLETKDGKQYVMRALRKSAIKFLQSTAFQDKYVEEELEGSYADDFLSDFYTTAHPYTPTVVATLSDAVDVFHTNPELYYIPKQEALGEYNDEYGDELYLIEERVESGHKDLASFGKPKDILSTSDVLQEINKTGKSIVDEPSYIRARLFDMLIGDWDRHEDQWRWALFEKEDGTEICKPIPRDRDQAFSTFDGAILNFLNHAVPSLRMMQSFDNDLRSPKWFSFEPYPLDMTFINKSNWEDWEREAKTLETGLTDEVIERAFENIPEEMKGETIEGIKRKLKGRRGNIVDIARRYYEFTNEHAVITGTQKSDTFNVTRHADGKTTIEVHRKDLDVFTRTFNKEETKEIWIYGLDGKDTFNVTGDGDNLITIKILGGKKNDTYNFENIKKVKLYDYKGKDNTIVNKKSKKWLVDDYEINNYDYKKRKYGINQILPIIGANPDDGFQIGFTNNYTTYGIQRNPFTTRHSVSASYYTGNSGYDLSYKGEFSNIFHNWNFGIEAKYTSPNCANFFWIW
;
A
#
# COMPACT_ATOMS: atom_id res chain seq x y z
N MET A 1 -10.21 -45.26 -7.89
CA MET A 1 -9.66 -44.04 -7.28
C MET A 1 -8.72 -44.49 -6.20
N PHE A 2 -7.43 -44.17 -6.31
CA PHE A 2 -6.52 -44.37 -5.18
C PHE A 2 -6.85 -43.28 -4.16
N THR A 3 -7.36 -43.68 -3.01
CA THR A 3 -7.60 -42.79 -1.87
C THR A 3 -6.24 -42.50 -1.24
N ASP A 4 -5.61 -41.39 -1.64
CA ASP A 4 -4.36 -40.91 -1.02
C ASP A 4 -4.69 -40.10 0.25
N TYR A 5 -5.35 -40.75 1.22
CA TYR A 5 -5.58 -40.21 2.56
C TYR A 5 -5.71 -41.35 3.57
N LYS A 6 -5.24 -41.12 4.80
CA LYS A 6 -5.31 -42.09 5.90
C LYS A 6 -6.61 -41.93 6.70
N GLU A 7 -7.01 -42.97 7.44
CA GLU A 7 -8.16 -42.90 8.34
C GLU A 7 -7.92 -41.87 9.46
N LYS A 8 -8.97 -41.14 9.86
CA LYS A 8 -8.84 -40.05 10.84
C LYS A 8 -8.26 -40.51 12.18
N ASP A 9 -8.69 -41.69 12.64
CA ASP A 9 -8.27 -42.26 13.92
C ASP A 9 -6.80 -42.71 13.92
N SER A 10 -6.13 -42.70 12.75
CA SER A 10 -4.69 -42.98 12.65
C SER A 10 -3.80 -41.77 12.97
N PHE A 11 -4.38 -40.57 13.09
CA PHE A 11 -3.64 -39.36 13.43
C PHE A 11 -3.70 -39.06 14.92
N GLU A 12 -2.58 -38.62 15.48
CA GLU A 12 -2.56 -38.01 16.81
C GLU A 12 -3.28 -36.65 16.80
N THR A 13 -3.66 -36.15 17.98
CA THR A 13 -4.30 -34.83 18.13
C THR A 13 -3.41 -33.66 17.72
N SER A 14 -2.10 -33.89 17.65
CA SER A 14 -1.10 -32.93 17.21
C SER A 14 0.02 -33.63 16.46
N ILE A 15 0.64 -32.95 15.51
CA ILE A 15 1.80 -33.46 14.77
C ILE A 15 2.90 -32.41 14.75
N THR A 16 4.14 -32.87 14.61
CA THR A 16 5.30 -32.02 14.38
C THR A 16 5.57 -31.94 12.87
N SER A 17 5.60 -30.72 12.33
CA SER A 17 5.89 -30.45 10.92
C SER A 17 6.64 -29.14 10.78
N SER A 18 7.31 -28.93 9.64
CA SER A 18 7.89 -27.65 9.23
C SER A 18 7.19 -27.14 7.97
N VAL A 19 7.43 -25.88 7.60
CA VAL A 19 6.87 -25.25 6.39
C VAL A 19 7.71 -25.59 5.16
N TYR A 20 9.04 -25.58 5.33
CA TYR A 20 10.03 -25.94 4.32
C TYR A 20 10.97 -27.01 4.87
N SER A 21 11.61 -27.77 4.00
CA SER A 21 12.70 -28.66 4.37
C SER A 21 13.95 -27.86 4.81
N ILE A 22 14.89 -28.54 5.46
CA ILE A 22 16.16 -27.92 5.86
C ILE A 22 16.93 -27.49 4.61
N GLU A 23 16.97 -28.34 3.58
CA GLU A 23 17.67 -28.12 2.31
C GLU A 23 17.17 -26.86 1.60
N GLU A 24 15.86 -26.60 1.60
CA GLU A 24 15.25 -25.41 0.98
C GLU A 24 15.73 -24.10 1.67
N THR A 25 15.98 -24.15 2.98
CA THR A 25 16.31 -22.97 3.80
C THR A 25 17.79 -22.78 4.09
N GLU A 26 18.61 -23.82 3.87
CA GLU A 26 20.04 -23.76 4.13
C GLU A 26 20.76 -23.00 3.01
N LYS A 27 21.34 -21.85 3.35
CA LYS A 27 22.13 -21.02 2.43
C LYS A 27 23.53 -20.74 2.98
N SER A 28 24.50 -20.60 2.07
CA SER A 28 25.89 -20.30 2.42
C SER A 28 26.04 -18.93 3.09
N GLY A 29 27.17 -18.71 3.79
CA GLY A 29 27.46 -17.42 4.43
C GLY A 29 27.51 -16.25 3.44
N LEU A 30 28.12 -16.47 2.27
CA LEU A 30 28.18 -15.46 1.20
C LEU A 30 26.78 -15.13 0.66
N TYR A 31 25.93 -16.14 0.46
CA TYR A 31 24.55 -15.92 0.02
C TYR A 31 23.79 -15.08 1.05
N LYS A 32 23.90 -15.42 2.34
CA LYS A 32 23.26 -14.67 3.43
C LYS A 32 23.78 -13.23 3.55
N ALA A 33 25.05 -12.98 3.24
CA ALA A 33 25.60 -11.62 3.23
C ALA A 33 25.05 -10.77 2.07
N LEU A 34 24.88 -11.37 0.90
CA LEU A 34 24.38 -10.68 -0.30
C LEU A 34 22.86 -10.49 -0.27
N TRP A 35 22.12 -11.55 0.00
CA TRP A 35 20.66 -11.60 -0.11
C TRP A 35 19.93 -11.47 1.22
N GLY A 36 20.62 -11.63 2.35
CA GLY A 36 20.06 -11.52 3.69
C GLY A 36 19.93 -12.86 4.39
N LYS A 37 19.78 -12.86 5.72
CA LYS A 37 19.53 -14.01 6.59
C LYS A 37 18.03 -14.32 6.71
N HIS A 38 17.19 -13.29 6.69
CA HIS A 38 15.73 -13.39 6.79
C HIS A 38 15.25 -14.24 7.99
N TYR A 39 14.02 -14.76 7.91
CA TYR A 39 13.44 -15.69 8.87
C TYR A 39 13.53 -17.16 8.44
N ARG A 40 14.36 -17.52 7.44
CA ARG A 40 14.53 -18.90 6.90
C ARG A 40 14.50 -20.00 7.96
N LYS A 41 15.25 -19.83 9.05
CA LYS A 41 15.35 -20.82 10.13
C LYS A 41 14.01 -21.17 10.80
N PHE A 42 12.99 -20.31 10.69
CA PHE A 42 11.65 -20.54 11.25
C PHE A 42 10.73 -21.27 10.29
N TYR A 43 11.06 -21.31 9.00
CA TYR A 43 10.32 -22.07 8.00
C TYR A 43 10.71 -23.55 8.04
N SER A 44 11.99 -23.87 8.30
CA SER A 44 12.48 -25.25 8.43
C SER A 44 12.57 -25.77 9.86
N LYS A 45 12.15 -24.97 10.83
CA LYS A 45 12.04 -25.43 12.21
C LYS A 45 10.73 -26.17 12.39
N ASP A 46 10.82 -27.32 13.01
CA ASP A 46 9.67 -28.12 13.39
C ASP A 46 8.81 -27.40 14.43
N VAL A 47 7.49 -27.40 14.18
CA VAL A 47 6.46 -26.86 15.07
C VAL A 47 5.43 -27.93 15.37
N ARG A 48 5.00 -28.00 16.63
CA ARG A 48 3.85 -28.83 17.00
C ARG A 48 2.54 -28.07 16.70
N ALA A 49 1.76 -28.59 15.77
CA ALA A 49 0.46 -28.05 15.39
C ALA A 49 -0.67 -29.05 15.67
N LYS A 50 -1.88 -28.55 15.92
CA LYS A 50 -3.08 -29.40 16.06
C LYS A 50 -3.45 -29.98 14.70
N VAL A 51 -3.70 -31.28 14.65
CA VAL A 51 -4.24 -31.93 13.44
C VAL A 51 -5.72 -31.59 13.36
N ALA A 52 -6.18 -31.09 12.21
CA ALA A 52 -7.58 -30.74 12.01
C ALA A 52 -8.17 -31.34 10.72
N PHE A 53 -9.39 -31.86 10.86
CA PHE A 53 -10.20 -32.31 9.74
C PHE A 53 -11.27 -31.28 9.45
N ILE A 54 -11.34 -30.79 8.21
CA ILE A 54 -12.18 -29.64 7.87
C ILE A 54 -13.66 -29.94 8.08
N ASP A 55 -14.10 -31.18 7.94
CA ASP A 55 -15.49 -31.60 8.13
C ASP A 55 -15.95 -31.66 9.60
N THR A 56 -15.03 -31.52 10.56
CA THR A 56 -15.34 -31.37 11.99
C THR A 56 -14.93 -30.01 12.55
N LEU A 57 -13.92 -29.37 11.94
CA LEU A 57 -13.43 -28.06 12.34
C LEU A 57 -14.52 -27.00 12.19
N LYS A 58 -14.65 -26.09 13.19
CA LYS A 58 -15.65 -25.02 13.24
C LYS A 58 -17.10 -25.47 12.94
N GLY A 59 -17.47 -26.70 13.32
CA GLY A 59 -18.82 -27.25 13.08
C GLY A 59 -19.02 -27.92 11.72
N GLY A 60 -17.95 -28.07 10.94
CA GLY A 60 -17.92 -28.73 9.65
C GLY A 60 -17.86 -27.74 8.50
N LEU A 61 -16.72 -27.72 7.82
CA LEU A 61 -16.37 -26.87 6.71
C LEU A 61 -16.35 -27.67 5.41
N THR A 62 -16.82 -27.04 4.33
CA THR A 62 -16.77 -27.58 2.97
C THR A 62 -15.93 -26.67 2.08
N PRO A 63 -15.03 -27.20 1.24
CA PRO A 63 -14.32 -26.41 0.24
C PRO A 63 -15.27 -25.75 -0.75
N VAL A 64 -15.04 -24.47 -1.03
CA VAL A 64 -15.84 -23.70 -2.00
C VAL A 64 -15.05 -23.42 -3.27
N ARG A 65 -13.86 -22.83 -3.14
CA ARG A 65 -12.97 -22.50 -4.27
C ARG A 65 -11.57 -22.13 -3.81
N ARG A 66 -10.59 -22.27 -4.71
CA ARG A 66 -9.24 -21.72 -4.56
C ARG A 66 -9.28 -20.19 -4.41
N GLY A 67 -8.32 -19.66 -3.66
CA GLY A 67 -8.08 -18.24 -3.44
C GLY A 67 -6.59 -17.88 -3.51
N GLY A 68 -6.24 -16.72 -2.94
CA GLY A 68 -4.85 -16.36 -2.63
C GLY A 68 -4.10 -15.54 -3.68
N GLY A 69 -4.80 -15.02 -4.69
CA GLY A 69 -4.22 -14.10 -5.69
C GLY A 69 -3.03 -14.73 -6.42
N HIS A 70 -2.00 -13.91 -6.68
CA HIS A 70 -0.80 -14.32 -7.43
C HIS A 70 0.18 -15.15 -6.60
N GLN A 71 0.21 -15.05 -5.26
CA GLN A 71 1.28 -15.62 -4.42
C GLN A 71 0.82 -16.67 -3.39
N SER A 72 -0.35 -16.45 -2.78
CA SER A 72 -0.81 -17.29 -1.68
C SER A 72 -1.56 -18.51 -2.20
N LYS A 73 -1.30 -19.65 -1.57
CA LYS A 73 -2.09 -20.88 -1.71
C LYS A 73 -3.13 -20.87 -0.61
N SER A 74 -4.37 -20.54 -0.96
CA SER A 74 -5.47 -20.52 0.00
C SER A 74 -6.75 -21.14 -0.54
N LEU A 75 -7.56 -21.68 0.36
CA LEU A 75 -8.83 -22.32 0.05
C LEU A 75 -9.93 -21.60 0.82
N ARG A 76 -11.00 -21.21 0.12
CA ARG A 76 -12.22 -20.69 0.75
C ARG A 76 -13.01 -21.88 1.25
N LEU A 77 -13.33 -21.86 2.53
CA LEU A 77 -14.13 -22.85 3.22
C LEU A 77 -15.44 -22.23 3.69
N GLU A 78 -16.50 -23.01 3.77
CA GLU A 78 -17.82 -22.55 4.21
C GLU A 78 -18.50 -23.58 5.11
N THR A 79 -19.14 -23.09 6.18
CA THR A 79 -19.99 -23.89 7.07
C THR A 79 -21.40 -24.03 6.49
N LYS A 80 -22.19 -24.98 7.01
CA LYS A 80 -23.58 -25.18 6.56
C LYS A 80 -24.50 -23.96 6.73
N ASP A 81 -24.20 -23.08 7.70
CA ASP A 81 -24.90 -21.82 7.96
C ASP A 81 -24.35 -20.64 7.14
N GLY A 82 -23.41 -20.87 6.22
CA GLY A 82 -22.91 -19.87 5.27
C GLY A 82 -21.78 -18.99 5.83
N LYS A 83 -21.21 -19.31 7.00
CA LYS A 83 -20.02 -18.62 7.52
C LYS A 83 -18.79 -19.10 6.79
N GLN A 84 -17.93 -18.17 6.38
CA GLN A 84 -16.81 -18.49 5.53
C GLN A 84 -15.47 -18.27 6.19
N TYR A 85 -14.53 -19.13 5.86
CA TYR A 85 -13.18 -19.13 6.38
C TYR A 85 -12.18 -19.15 5.24
N VAL A 86 -10.98 -18.64 5.52
CA VAL A 86 -9.84 -18.75 4.62
C VAL A 86 -8.84 -19.69 5.28
N MET A 87 -8.54 -20.80 4.61
CA MET A 87 -7.44 -21.69 4.96
C MET A 87 -6.23 -21.30 4.12
N ARG A 88 -5.21 -20.70 4.72
CA ARG A 88 -4.04 -20.15 4.03
C ARG A 88 -2.79 -20.94 4.40
N ALA A 89 -2.12 -21.50 3.40
CA ALA A 89 -0.87 -22.21 3.61
C ALA A 89 0.21 -21.26 4.11
N LEU A 90 1.03 -21.72 5.07
CA LEU A 90 2.25 -21.01 5.46
C LEU A 90 3.31 -21.07 4.34
N ARG A 91 3.32 -22.15 3.55
CA ARG A 91 4.13 -22.29 2.34
C ARG A 91 3.54 -21.42 1.22
N LYS A 92 4.30 -20.43 0.77
CA LYS A 92 3.93 -19.58 -0.37
C LYS A 92 4.32 -20.29 -1.67
N SER A 93 3.59 -20.03 -2.75
CA SER A 93 3.88 -20.63 -4.05
C SER A 93 4.56 -19.59 -4.95
N ALA A 94 5.88 -19.71 -5.06
CA ALA A 94 6.69 -18.93 -5.98
C ALA A 94 6.33 -19.23 -7.45
N ILE A 95 6.06 -20.49 -7.78
CA ILE A 95 5.64 -20.90 -9.12
C ILE A 95 4.30 -20.26 -9.51
N LYS A 96 3.30 -20.25 -8.61
CA LYS A 96 2.02 -19.58 -8.86
C LYS A 96 2.20 -18.09 -9.12
N PHE A 97 3.14 -17.44 -8.46
CA PHE A 97 3.48 -16.05 -8.71
C PHE A 97 4.12 -15.85 -10.07
N LEU A 98 5.15 -16.62 -10.41
CA LEU A 98 5.82 -16.53 -11.71
C LEU A 98 4.85 -16.81 -12.86
N GLN A 99 4.00 -17.83 -12.72
CA GLN A 99 2.95 -18.17 -13.68
C GLN A 99 1.96 -17.02 -13.90
N SER A 100 1.51 -16.40 -12.81
CA SER A 100 0.45 -15.37 -12.88
C SER A 100 0.97 -13.96 -13.18
N THR A 101 2.29 -13.71 -13.07
CA THR A 101 2.88 -12.38 -13.28
C THR A 101 3.85 -12.30 -14.46
N ALA A 102 4.74 -13.29 -14.64
CA ALA A 102 5.78 -13.27 -15.65
C ALA A 102 5.42 -14.10 -16.89
N PHE A 103 4.59 -15.12 -16.74
CA PHE A 103 4.25 -16.08 -17.79
C PHE A 103 2.73 -16.24 -17.97
N GLN A 104 2.00 -15.12 -18.04
CA GLN A 104 0.53 -15.13 -18.09
C GLN A 104 -0.05 -15.93 -19.26
N ASP A 105 0.67 -15.98 -20.39
CA ASP A 105 0.20 -16.61 -21.63
C ASP A 105 0.75 -18.04 -21.85
N LYS A 106 1.58 -18.56 -20.94
CA LYS A 106 2.19 -19.90 -21.05
C LYS A 106 2.19 -20.61 -19.71
N TYR A 107 1.61 -21.82 -19.64
CA TYR A 107 1.74 -22.68 -18.48
C TYR A 107 3.20 -23.19 -18.39
N VAL A 108 3.89 -22.85 -17.30
CA VAL A 108 5.34 -23.09 -17.10
C VAL A 108 5.64 -23.68 -15.72
N GLU A 109 4.62 -24.15 -15.00
CA GLU A 109 4.77 -24.67 -13.63
C GLU A 109 5.81 -25.80 -13.56
N GLU A 110 5.68 -26.83 -14.40
CA GLU A 110 6.63 -27.94 -14.49
C GLU A 110 8.05 -27.51 -14.95
N GLU A 111 8.16 -26.43 -15.73
CA GLU A 111 9.45 -25.92 -16.22
C GLU A 111 10.18 -25.06 -15.17
N LEU A 112 9.44 -24.48 -14.21
CA LEU A 112 9.96 -23.58 -13.19
C LEU A 112 10.19 -24.25 -11.84
N GLU A 113 9.57 -25.41 -11.60
CA GLU A 113 9.74 -26.16 -10.36
C GLU A 113 11.22 -26.52 -10.12
N GLY A 114 11.76 -26.10 -8.98
CA GLY A 114 13.17 -26.31 -8.65
C GLY A 114 14.14 -25.45 -9.47
N SER A 115 13.64 -24.46 -10.22
CA SER A 115 14.49 -23.48 -10.90
C SER A 115 15.09 -22.48 -9.90
N TYR A 116 16.17 -21.81 -10.30
CA TYR A 116 16.76 -20.73 -9.50
C TYR A 116 15.75 -19.61 -9.19
N ALA A 117 14.82 -19.34 -10.11
CA ALA A 117 13.80 -18.30 -9.91
C ALA A 117 12.77 -18.70 -8.84
N ASP A 118 12.35 -19.96 -8.84
CA ASP A 118 11.48 -20.54 -7.81
C ASP A 118 12.16 -20.53 -6.43
N ASP A 119 13.39 -21.03 -6.37
CA ASP A 119 14.22 -21.00 -5.15
C ASP A 119 14.40 -19.58 -4.61
N PHE A 120 14.75 -18.63 -5.46
CA PHE A 120 14.99 -17.24 -5.08
C PHE A 120 13.72 -16.56 -4.56
N LEU A 121 12.56 -16.83 -5.16
CA LEU A 121 11.32 -16.21 -4.73
C LEU A 121 10.76 -16.87 -3.46
N SER A 122 10.88 -18.20 -3.33
CA SER A 122 10.57 -18.92 -2.09
C SER A 122 11.42 -18.43 -0.92
N ASP A 123 12.71 -18.18 -1.20
CA ASP A 123 13.67 -17.57 -0.30
C ASP A 123 13.26 -16.15 0.11
N PHE A 124 12.83 -15.33 -0.85
CA PHE A 124 12.31 -13.99 -0.60
C PHE A 124 11.07 -14.00 0.29
N TYR A 125 10.14 -14.97 0.16
CA TYR A 125 8.99 -15.04 1.07
C TYR A 125 9.37 -15.26 2.54
N THR A 126 10.59 -15.72 2.82
CA THR A 126 11.08 -15.85 4.19
C THR A 126 11.47 -14.51 4.84
N THR A 127 11.36 -13.38 4.13
CA THR A 127 11.51 -12.03 4.71
C THR A 127 10.42 -11.71 5.74
N ALA A 128 9.25 -12.34 5.62
CA ALA A 128 8.18 -12.30 6.60
C ALA A 128 8.26 -13.50 7.55
N HIS A 129 7.95 -13.29 8.84
CA HIS A 129 7.96 -14.36 9.82
C HIS A 129 6.68 -15.20 9.70
N PRO A 130 6.75 -16.54 9.62
CA PRO A 130 5.59 -17.37 9.25
C PRO A 130 4.47 -17.37 10.30
N TYR A 131 4.80 -17.11 11.57
CA TYR A 131 3.85 -17.18 12.69
C TYR A 131 3.52 -15.83 13.34
N THR A 132 4.06 -14.70 12.86
CA THR A 132 3.71 -13.39 13.46
C THR A 132 2.27 -12.93 13.23
N PRO A 133 1.52 -13.39 12.21
CA PRO A 133 0.11 -13.02 12.08
C PRO A 133 -0.74 -13.37 13.32
N THR A 134 -0.38 -14.42 14.08
CA THR A 134 -1.12 -14.82 15.31
C THR A 134 -0.94 -13.85 16.47
N VAL A 135 0.07 -12.96 16.40
CA VAL A 135 0.32 -11.91 17.41
C VAL A 135 -0.64 -10.74 17.22
N VAL A 136 -1.02 -10.45 15.97
CA VAL A 136 -1.64 -9.17 15.59
C VAL A 136 -3.02 -9.00 16.20
N ALA A 137 -3.81 -10.07 16.35
CA ALA A 137 -5.14 -10.03 16.96
C ALA A 137 -5.10 -9.43 18.38
N THR A 138 -4.26 -9.97 19.27
CA THR A 138 -4.13 -9.49 20.66
C THR A 138 -3.61 -8.06 20.76
N LEU A 139 -2.73 -7.64 19.85
CA LEU A 139 -2.30 -6.24 19.78
C LEU A 139 -3.45 -5.34 19.31
N SER A 140 -4.22 -5.76 18.32
CA SER A 140 -5.32 -4.98 17.73
C SER A 140 -6.46 -4.75 18.72
N ASP A 141 -6.84 -5.78 19.49
CA ASP A 141 -7.82 -5.69 20.57
C ASP A 141 -7.49 -4.60 21.60
N ALA A 142 -6.21 -4.48 21.98
CA ALA A 142 -5.77 -3.55 23.01
C ALA A 142 -5.89 -2.07 22.59
N VAL A 143 -6.07 -1.80 21.30
CA VAL A 143 -6.18 -0.45 20.75
C VAL A 143 -7.45 -0.27 19.91
N ASP A 144 -8.43 -1.18 20.02
CA ASP A 144 -9.70 -1.07 19.29
C ASP A 144 -9.48 -0.92 17.77
N VAL A 145 -8.64 -1.80 17.22
CA VAL A 145 -8.50 -2.04 15.78
C VAL A 145 -9.15 -3.39 15.47
N PHE A 146 -10.08 -3.43 14.53
CA PHE A 146 -10.74 -4.68 14.14
C PHE A 146 -9.76 -5.64 13.45
N HIS A 147 -10.01 -6.94 13.58
CA HIS A 147 -9.08 -7.97 13.10
C HIS A 147 -9.75 -9.33 12.89
N THR A 148 -9.09 -10.16 12.09
CA THR A 148 -9.34 -11.61 11.98
C THR A 148 -8.62 -12.39 13.07
N ASN A 149 -8.95 -13.68 13.23
CA ASN A 149 -8.39 -14.53 14.28
C ASN A 149 -7.67 -15.75 13.68
N PRO A 150 -6.44 -15.60 13.18
CA PRO A 150 -5.71 -16.71 12.56
C PRO A 150 -5.25 -17.75 13.59
N GLU A 151 -5.62 -19.01 13.35
CA GLU A 151 -5.24 -20.15 14.17
C GLU A 151 -4.41 -21.17 13.35
N LEU A 152 -3.34 -21.71 13.95
CA LEU A 152 -2.44 -22.66 13.32
C LEU A 152 -2.97 -24.10 13.38
N TYR A 153 -3.02 -24.76 12.22
CA TYR A 153 -3.41 -26.16 12.07
C TYR A 153 -2.49 -26.89 11.11
N TYR A 154 -2.33 -28.20 11.34
CA TYR A 154 -1.88 -29.13 10.31
C TYR A 154 -3.12 -29.79 9.69
N ILE A 155 -3.23 -29.73 8.37
CA ILE A 155 -4.38 -30.28 7.64
C ILE A 155 -3.88 -31.48 6.84
N PRO A 156 -4.15 -32.72 7.29
CA PRO A 156 -3.75 -33.90 6.53
C PRO A 156 -4.61 -34.03 5.27
N LYS A 157 -4.11 -34.79 4.29
CA LYS A 157 -4.94 -35.30 3.22
C LYS A 157 -6.15 -36.03 3.80
N GLN A 158 -7.34 -35.72 3.31
CA GLN A 158 -8.62 -36.19 3.81
C GLN A 158 -9.71 -36.11 2.73
N GLU A 159 -10.68 -37.01 2.79
CA GLU A 159 -11.81 -37.08 1.84
C GLU A 159 -12.56 -35.76 1.68
N ALA A 160 -12.76 -35.03 2.78
CA ALA A 160 -13.52 -33.78 2.80
C ALA A 160 -12.90 -32.66 1.94
N LEU A 161 -11.62 -32.73 1.62
CA LEU A 161 -10.97 -31.79 0.69
C LEU A 161 -11.38 -32.04 -0.78
N GLY A 162 -11.91 -33.21 -1.11
CA GLY A 162 -12.39 -33.54 -2.44
C GLY A 162 -11.33 -33.32 -3.52
N GLU A 163 -11.67 -32.58 -4.57
CA GLU A 163 -10.75 -32.23 -5.67
C GLU A 163 -9.53 -31.40 -5.24
N TYR A 164 -9.58 -30.80 -4.05
CA TYR A 164 -8.49 -29.98 -3.50
C TYR A 164 -7.48 -30.80 -2.68
N ASN A 165 -7.71 -32.10 -2.46
CA ASN A 165 -6.93 -32.90 -1.52
C ASN A 165 -5.43 -32.97 -1.86
N ASP A 166 -5.09 -33.16 -3.15
CA ASP A 166 -3.70 -33.30 -3.58
C ASP A 166 -2.92 -32.00 -3.42
N GLU A 167 -3.58 -30.86 -3.64
CA GLU A 167 -2.97 -29.55 -3.51
C GLU A 167 -2.98 -29.08 -2.05
N TYR A 168 -4.03 -29.32 -1.26
CA TYR A 168 -4.21 -28.67 0.05
C TYR A 168 -4.02 -29.58 1.28
N GLY A 169 -3.72 -30.86 1.10
CA GLY A 169 -3.43 -31.78 2.21
C GLY A 169 -1.95 -31.81 2.62
N ASP A 170 -1.71 -32.35 3.82
CA ASP A 170 -0.42 -32.61 4.45
C ASP A 170 0.48 -31.37 4.69
N GLU A 171 -0.13 -30.20 4.94
CA GLU A 171 0.59 -28.92 5.12
C GLU A 171 0.12 -28.15 6.37
N LEU A 172 0.91 -27.13 6.76
CA LEU A 172 0.58 -26.18 7.82
C LEU A 172 -0.21 -24.99 7.28
N TYR A 173 -1.29 -24.65 7.95
CA TYR A 173 -2.22 -23.59 7.58
C TYR A 173 -2.52 -22.65 8.74
N LEU A 174 -2.70 -21.37 8.41
CA LEU A 174 -3.46 -20.43 9.24
C LEU A 174 -4.90 -20.43 8.72
N ILE A 175 -5.84 -20.72 9.61
CA ILE A 175 -7.28 -20.67 9.31
C ILE A 175 -7.88 -19.50 10.08
N GLU A 176 -8.54 -18.59 9.35
CA GLU A 176 -9.16 -17.39 9.90
C GLU A 176 -10.52 -17.11 9.26
N GLU A 177 -11.33 -16.26 9.88
CA GLU A 177 -12.59 -15.82 9.31
C GLU A 177 -12.38 -15.03 8.02
N ARG A 178 -13.18 -15.33 7.01
CA ARG A 178 -13.27 -14.48 5.83
C ARG A 178 -14.15 -13.29 6.18
N VAL A 179 -13.59 -12.08 6.14
CA VAL A 179 -14.31 -10.84 6.49
C VAL A 179 -15.39 -10.51 5.45
N GLU A 180 -16.56 -11.14 5.58
CA GLU A 180 -17.76 -11.00 4.75
C GLU A 180 -19.02 -11.06 5.63
N SER A 181 -20.18 -10.69 5.09
CA SER A 181 -21.44 -10.50 5.82
C SER A 181 -21.99 -11.73 6.58
N GLY A 182 -21.37 -12.90 6.45
CA GLY A 182 -21.68 -14.08 7.26
C GLY A 182 -21.20 -14.00 8.72
N HIS A 183 -20.27 -13.08 9.04
CA HIS A 183 -19.61 -12.98 10.36
C HIS A 183 -19.99 -11.72 11.16
N LYS A 184 -21.22 -11.22 10.98
CA LYS A 184 -21.68 -9.97 11.61
C LYS A 184 -21.89 -10.06 13.12
N ASP A 185 -21.83 -11.25 13.69
CA ASP A 185 -21.95 -11.50 15.13
C ASP A 185 -20.60 -11.42 15.88
N LEU A 186 -19.47 -11.37 15.15
CA LEU A 186 -18.14 -11.34 15.74
C LEU A 186 -17.82 -9.99 16.38
N ALA A 187 -17.34 -10.06 17.63
CA ALA A 187 -16.88 -8.89 18.38
C ALA A 187 -15.63 -8.26 17.75
N SER A 188 -14.71 -9.06 17.19
CA SER A 188 -13.49 -8.56 16.55
C SER A 188 -13.74 -7.79 15.25
N PHE A 189 -14.96 -7.87 14.69
CA PHE A 189 -15.44 -7.05 13.56
C PHE A 189 -16.36 -5.89 14.01
N GLY A 190 -16.57 -5.75 15.32
CA GLY A 190 -17.41 -4.72 15.91
C GLY A 190 -18.92 -4.97 15.87
N LYS A 191 -19.36 -6.15 15.42
CA LYS A 191 -20.77 -6.51 15.19
C LYS A 191 -21.53 -5.57 14.25
N PRO A 192 -21.09 -5.44 12.98
CA PRO A 192 -21.65 -4.46 12.08
C PRO A 192 -23.01 -4.88 11.49
N LYS A 193 -23.75 -3.91 10.97
CA LYS A 193 -24.97 -4.11 10.17
C LYS A 193 -24.65 -4.86 8.87
N ASP A 194 -23.54 -4.51 8.24
CA ASP A 194 -23.01 -5.15 7.03
C ASP A 194 -21.48 -5.00 6.91
N ILE A 195 -20.86 -5.75 6.00
CA ILE A 195 -19.43 -5.69 5.71
C ILE A 195 -19.23 -5.37 4.24
N LEU A 196 -18.61 -4.23 3.96
CA LEU A 196 -18.41 -3.70 2.61
C LEU A 196 -16.99 -3.91 2.10
N SER A 197 -16.83 -3.96 0.77
CA SER A 197 -15.53 -3.85 0.12
C SER A 197 -15.09 -2.39 0.01
N THR A 198 -13.79 -2.13 -0.21
CA THR A 198 -13.28 -0.78 -0.45
C THR A 198 -13.90 -0.14 -1.69
N SER A 199 -14.20 -0.93 -2.74
CA SER A 199 -14.90 -0.43 -3.92
C SER A 199 -16.32 0.03 -3.62
N ASP A 200 -17.06 -0.69 -2.77
CA ASP A 200 -18.41 -0.30 -2.37
C ASP A 200 -18.38 1.03 -1.58
N VAL A 201 -17.40 1.16 -0.66
CA VAL A 201 -17.18 2.39 0.11
C VAL A 201 -16.85 3.57 -0.82
N LEU A 202 -15.88 3.43 -1.71
CA LEU A 202 -15.53 4.48 -2.67
C LEU A 202 -16.71 4.87 -3.58
N GLN A 203 -17.52 3.89 -3.99
CA GLN A 203 -18.71 4.14 -4.79
C GLN A 203 -19.75 4.94 -4.01
N GLU A 204 -19.99 4.60 -2.75
CA GLU A 204 -21.00 5.26 -1.92
C GLU A 204 -20.60 6.70 -1.57
N ILE A 205 -19.33 6.95 -1.22
CA ILE A 205 -18.78 8.32 -1.02
C ILE A 205 -19.08 9.21 -2.24
N ASN A 206 -18.74 8.72 -3.42
CA ASN A 206 -18.91 9.48 -4.66
C ASN A 206 -20.39 9.63 -5.05
N LYS A 207 -21.24 8.64 -4.76
CA LYS A 207 -22.65 8.65 -5.17
C LYS A 207 -23.51 9.55 -4.30
N THR A 208 -23.38 9.49 -2.98
CA THR A 208 -24.32 10.16 -2.05
C THR A 208 -23.71 11.34 -1.33
N GLY A 209 -22.38 11.44 -1.21
CA GLY A 209 -21.71 12.45 -0.40
C GLY A 209 -21.97 12.31 1.10
N LYS A 210 -22.69 11.25 1.52
CA LYS A 210 -22.82 10.91 2.94
C LYS A 210 -21.48 10.32 3.38
N SER A 211 -20.89 10.93 4.40
CA SER A 211 -19.58 10.51 4.92
C SER A 211 -19.69 9.15 5.56
N ILE A 212 -19.18 8.12 4.89
CA ILE A 212 -19.25 6.75 5.37
C ILE A 212 -17.97 6.29 6.05
N VAL A 213 -16.86 7.02 6.15
CA VAL A 213 -15.66 6.50 6.84
C VAL A 213 -15.44 7.22 8.17
N ASP A 214 -15.19 6.44 9.21
CA ASP A 214 -14.72 6.93 10.49
C ASP A 214 -13.21 7.23 10.42
N GLU A 215 -12.84 8.50 10.15
CA GLU A 215 -11.43 8.90 10.03
C GLU A 215 -10.58 8.52 11.26
N PRO A 216 -11.05 8.68 12.52
CA PRO A 216 -10.26 8.30 13.69
C PRO A 216 -9.85 6.82 13.70
N SER A 217 -10.80 5.88 13.49
CA SER A 217 -10.45 4.45 13.44
C SER A 217 -9.56 4.10 12.24
N TYR A 218 -9.70 4.78 11.10
CA TYR A 218 -8.82 4.58 9.96
C TYR A 218 -7.40 5.11 10.22
N ILE A 219 -7.24 6.32 10.77
CA ILE A 219 -5.93 6.83 11.20
C ILE A 219 -5.28 5.85 12.18
N ARG A 220 -6.02 5.37 13.19
CA ARG A 220 -5.51 4.42 14.17
C ARG A 220 -5.03 3.12 13.51
N ALA A 221 -5.83 2.55 12.61
CA ALA A 221 -5.45 1.34 11.88
C ALA A 221 -4.19 1.57 11.02
N ARG A 222 -4.07 2.70 10.34
CA ARG A 222 -2.89 3.03 9.52
C ARG A 222 -1.63 3.25 10.35
N LEU A 223 -1.73 3.92 11.50
CA LEU A 223 -0.61 4.06 12.44
C LEU A 223 -0.23 2.72 13.07
N PHE A 224 -1.20 1.85 13.31
CA PHE A 224 -0.96 0.48 13.78
C PHE A 224 -0.18 -0.34 12.73
N ASP A 225 -0.51 -0.21 11.45
CA ASP A 225 0.24 -0.85 10.34
C ASP A 225 1.71 -0.39 10.33
N MET A 226 1.96 0.91 10.51
CA MET A 226 3.31 1.47 10.64
C MET A 226 4.04 0.93 11.87
N LEU A 227 3.32 0.79 12.99
CA LEU A 227 3.85 0.29 14.25
C LEU A 227 4.30 -1.17 14.16
N ILE A 228 3.58 -2.02 13.43
CA ILE A 228 3.96 -3.44 13.25
C ILE A 228 4.80 -3.68 11.97
N GLY A 229 5.00 -2.67 11.13
CA GLY A 229 5.78 -2.77 9.91
C GLY A 229 5.08 -3.51 8.76
N ASP A 230 3.75 -3.48 8.74
CA ASP A 230 2.91 -4.09 7.71
C ASP A 230 2.72 -3.12 6.53
N TRP A 231 3.54 -3.30 5.50
CA TRP A 231 3.70 -2.35 4.39
C TRP A 231 2.76 -2.59 3.20
N ASP A 232 2.27 -3.82 3.02
CA ASP A 232 1.49 -4.29 1.86
C ASP A 232 -0.01 -4.03 2.06
N ARG A 233 -0.39 -2.75 2.12
CA ARG A 233 -1.73 -2.31 2.51
C ARG A 233 -2.52 -1.73 1.33
N HIS A 234 -2.79 -2.58 0.34
CA HIS A 234 -3.66 -2.23 -0.80
C HIS A 234 -5.16 -2.34 -0.51
N GLU A 235 -6.00 -1.88 -1.45
CA GLU A 235 -7.46 -1.76 -1.32
C GLU A 235 -8.18 -3.05 -0.94
N ASP A 236 -7.68 -4.19 -1.40
CA ASP A 236 -8.25 -5.49 -1.07
C ASP A 236 -7.95 -5.89 0.37
N GLN A 237 -6.90 -5.39 1.00
CA GLN A 237 -6.53 -5.71 2.39
C GLN A 237 -7.38 -5.01 3.44
N TRP A 238 -8.45 -4.34 2.98
CA TRP A 238 -9.49 -3.78 3.81
C TRP A 238 -10.84 -4.42 3.51
N ARG A 239 -11.59 -4.58 4.59
CA ARG A 239 -13.04 -4.65 4.60
C ARG A 239 -13.57 -3.58 5.54
N TRP A 240 -14.85 -3.30 5.48
CA TRP A 240 -15.42 -2.14 6.13
C TRP A 240 -16.68 -2.52 6.89
N ALA A 241 -16.62 -2.43 8.21
CA ALA A 241 -17.74 -2.66 9.12
C ALA A 241 -18.72 -1.48 9.05
N LEU A 242 -19.89 -1.68 8.44
CA LEU A 242 -20.95 -0.67 8.34
C LEU A 242 -21.78 -0.64 9.63
N PHE A 243 -21.90 0.54 10.23
CA PHE A 243 -22.74 0.84 11.37
C PHE A 243 -23.76 1.91 10.99
N GLU A 244 -24.93 1.86 11.62
CA GLU A 244 -25.96 2.90 11.52
C GLU A 244 -26.06 3.61 12.87
N LYS A 245 -25.89 4.94 12.86
CA LYS A 245 -26.08 5.78 14.04
C LYS A 245 -27.57 6.02 14.29
N GLU A 246 -27.90 6.46 15.50
CA GLU A 246 -29.28 6.75 15.91
C GLU A 246 -29.97 7.80 15.02
N ASP A 247 -29.20 8.73 14.43
CA ASP A 247 -29.68 9.76 13.51
C ASP A 247 -29.89 9.25 12.06
N GLY A 248 -29.67 7.95 11.81
CA GLY A 248 -29.75 7.33 10.50
C GLY A 248 -28.51 7.54 9.61
N THR A 249 -27.43 8.13 10.14
CA THR A 249 -26.15 8.26 9.44
C THR A 249 -25.42 6.93 9.45
N GLU A 250 -24.94 6.50 8.29
CA GLU A 250 -24.13 5.30 8.16
C GLU A 250 -22.63 5.62 8.23
N ILE A 251 -21.88 4.81 8.97
CA ILE A 251 -20.43 4.95 9.17
C ILE A 251 -19.74 3.60 9.06
N CYS A 252 -18.59 3.58 8.41
CA CYS A 252 -17.76 2.42 8.14
C CYS A 252 -16.48 2.56 8.94
N LYS A 253 -16.17 1.50 9.70
CA LYS A 253 -14.87 1.34 10.34
C LYS A 253 -14.05 0.30 9.60
N PRO A 254 -12.73 0.46 9.49
CA PRO A 254 -11.90 -0.48 8.77
C PRO A 254 -11.75 -1.80 9.54
N ILE A 255 -11.82 -2.91 8.82
CA ILE A 255 -11.38 -4.23 9.25
C ILE A 255 -10.18 -4.60 8.37
N PRO A 256 -8.95 -4.31 8.80
CA PRO A 256 -7.77 -4.82 8.12
C PRO A 256 -7.74 -6.35 8.17
N ARG A 257 -7.38 -6.96 7.04
CA ARG A 257 -7.15 -8.40 6.90
C ARG A 257 -5.75 -8.64 6.35
N ASP A 258 -5.29 -9.89 6.36
CA ASP A 258 -3.99 -10.26 5.78
C ASP A 258 -2.81 -9.51 6.42
N ARG A 259 -2.34 -10.06 7.54
CA ARG A 259 -1.26 -9.48 8.35
C ARG A 259 0.08 -10.20 8.13
N ASP A 260 0.28 -10.76 6.94
CA ASP A 260 1.43 -11.64 6.66
C ASP A 260 2.76 -10.88 6.53
N GLN A 261 2.74 -9.57 6.27
CA GLN A 261 3.94 -8.73 6.23
C GLN A 261 4.34 -8.14 7.59
N ALA A 262 3.59 -8.40 8.66
CA ALA A 262 3.90 -7.87 9.99
C ALA A 262 5.29 -8.33 10.46
N PHE A 263 6.11 -7.36 10.87
CA PHE A 263 7.49 -7.53 11.34
C PHE A 263 8.49 -8.04 10.28
N SER A 264 8.26 -7.75 9.00
CA SER A 264 9.16 -8.17 7.90
C SER A 264 10.58 -7.61 8.00
N THR A 265 11.55 -8.35 7.44
CA THR A 265 12.97 -7.94 7.37
C THR A 265 13.50 -8.04 5.94
N PHE A 266 14.17 -6.99 5.48
CA PHE A 266 14.83 -6.88 4.17
C PHE A 266 16.32 -6.62 4.39
N ASP A 267 17.05 -7.66 4.77
CA ASP A 267 18.49 -7.62 5.03
C ASP A 267 19.33 -8.11 3.84
N GLY A 268 20.66 -7.99 3.91
CA GLY A 268 21.57 -8.32 2.81
C GLY A 268 21.94 -7.12 1.95
N ALA A 269 23.14 -7.13 1.39
CA ALA A 269 23.69 -6.00 0.64
C ALA A 269 22.88 -5.67 -0.62
N ILE A 270 22.44 -6.68 -1.38
CA ILE A 270 21.74 -6.50 -2.65
C ILE A 270 20.31 -6.00 -2.41
N LEU A 271 19.56 -6.61 -1.47
CA LEU A 271 18.19 -6.13 -1.17
C LEU A 271 18.20 -4.69 -0.65
N ASN A 272 19.17 -4.34 0.20
CA ASN A 272 19.35 -2.96 0.65
C ASN A 272 19.65 -2.02 -0.53
N PHE A 273 20.53 -2.40 -1.45
CA PHE A 273 20.79 -1.61 -2.65
C PHE A 273 19.53 -1.46 -3.52
N LEU A 274 18.83 -2.56 -3.83
CA LEU A 274 17.62 -2.57 -4.65
C LEU A 274 16.51 -1.73 -4.04
N ASN A 275 16.32 -1.77 -2.71
CA ASN A 275 15.36 -0.93 -2.01
C ASN A 275 15.62 0.57 -2.26
N HIS A 276 16.88 1.02 -2.30
CA HIS A 276 17.22 2.41 -2.58
C HIS A 276 17.18 2.75 -4.08
N ALA A 277 17.69 1.82 -4.90
CA ALA A 277 17.86 1.97 -6.33
C ALA A 277 16.54 1.88 -7.10
N VAL A 278 15.58 1.06 -6.67
CA VAL A 278 14.31 0.83 -7.35
C VAL A 278 13.19 1.50 -6.54
N PRO A 279 12.62 2.64 -6.99
CA PRO A 279 11.68 3.41 -6.18
C PRO A 279 10.44 2.65 -5.72
N SER A 280 9.93 1.70 -6.52
CA SER A 280 8.78 0.87 -6.14
C SER A 280 9.09 -0.09 -4.98
N LEU A 281 10.35 -0.42 -4.72
CA LEU A 281 10.72 -1.30 -3.61
C LEU A 281 10.92 -0.57 -2.27
N ARG A 282 10.92 0.78 -2.26
CA ARG A 282 11.18 1.60 -1.06
C ARG A 282 10.14 1.43 0.06
N MET A 283 8.96 0.89 -0.25
CA MET A 283 7.95 0.56 0.76
C MET A 283 8.36 -0.60 1.65
N MET A 284 9.22 -1.49 1.14
CA MET A 284 9.72 -2.67 1.81
C MET A 284 10.83 -2.30 2.82
N GLN A 285 10.44 -1.67 3.93
CA GLN A 285 11.37 -1.26 4.99
C GLN A 285 11.43 -2.32 6.08
N SER A 286 12.64 -2.73 6.45
CA SER A 286 12.86 -3.68 7.54
C SER A 286 12.26 -3.18 8.85
N PHE A 287 11.64 -4.07 9.59
CA PHE A 287 11.10 -3.78 10.91
C PHE A 287 12.22 -3.45 11.90
N ASP A 288 12.11 -2.30 12.56
CA ASP A 288 13.13 -1.75 13.45
C ASP A 288 12.52 -0.80 14.50
N ASN A 289 13.31 -0.36 15.48
CA ASN A 289 12.89 0.54 16.55
C ASN A 289 12.32 1.89 16.06
N ASP A 290 12.59 2.28 14.82
CA ASP A 290 12.04 3.48 14.15
C ASP A 290 11.54 3.09 12.75
N LEU A 291 10.61 3.88 12.22
CA LEU A 291 10.21 3.86 10.83
C LEU A 291 10.88 5.03 10.11
N ARG A 292 11.99 4.76 9.41
CA ARG A 292 12.84 5.81 8.80
C ARG A 292 12.07 6.73 7.85
N SER A 293 11.20 6.17 7.01
CA SER A 293 10.40 6.96 6.09
C SER A 293 8.95 6.49 6.02
N PRO A 294 8.05 7.10 6.81
CA PRO A 294 6.61 6.83 6.74
C PRO A 294 6.04 7.12 5.34
N LYS A 295 6.58 8.14 4.66
CA LYS A 295 6.28 8.48 3.27
C LYS A 295 6.48 7.31 2.31
N TRP A 296 7.66 6.67 2.34
CA TRP A 296 7.95 5.56 1.42
C TRP A 296 7.27 4.27 1.86
N PHE A 297 7.19 4.02 3.16
CA PHE A 297 6.47 2.87 3.72
C PHE A 297 5.01 2.87 3.24
N SER A 298 4.39 4.06 3.22
CA SER A 298 3.00 4.21 2.82
C SER A 298 2.80 4.40 1.32
N PHE A 299 3.80 4.09 0.47
CA PHE A 299 3.69 4.33 -0.97
C PHE A 299 2.50 3.61 -1.61
N GLU A 300 2.16 2.41 -1.18
CA GLU A 300 0.97 1.70 -1.65
C GLU A 300 -0.34 2.24 -1.06
N PRO A 301 -0.52 2.34 0.27
CA PRO A 301 -1.79 2.78 0.89
C PRO A 301 -2.11 4.28 0.70
N TYR A 302 -1.11 5.12 0.38
CA TYR A 302 -1.27 6.57 0.31
C TYR A 302 -2.47 7.09 -0.51
N PRO A 303 -2.88 6.49 -1.65
CA PRO A 303 -4.08 6.95 -2.37
C PRO A 303 -5.38 6.81 -1.57
N LEU A 304 -5.53 5.72 -0.82
CA LEU A 304 -6.68 5.54 0.08
C LEU A 304 -6.56 6.45 1.29
N ASP A 305 -5.35 6.61 1.84
CA ASP A 305 -5.10 7.51 2.98
C ASP A 305 -5.51 8.96 2.64
N MET A 306 -5.19 9.43 1.43
CA MET A 306 -5.62 10.74 0.92
C MET A 306 -7.13 10.85 0.69
N THR A 307 -7.79 9.73 0.37
CA THR A 307 -9.22 9.71 0.07
C THR A 307 -10.05 9.69 1.36
N PHE A 308 -9.64 8.88 2.34
CA PHE A 308 -10.38 8.66 3.56
C PHE A 308 -9.99 9.60 4.71
N ILE A 309 -8.78 10.15 4.73
CA ILE A 309 -8.32 11.06 5.79
C ILE A 309 -8.27 12.49 5.22
N ASN A 310 -9.43 13.08 4.97
CA ASN A 310 -9.53 14.38 4.30
C ASN A 310 -10.03 15.52 5.19
N LYS A 311 -10.57 15.21 6.38
CA LYS A 311 -11.06 16.20 7.36
C LYS A 311 -10.16 16.36 8.58
N SER A 312 -9.48 15.30 9.03
CA SER A 312 -8.71 15.32 10.28
C SER A 312 -7.52 16.28 10.29
N ASN A 313 -7.29 16.89 11.45
CA ASN A 313 -6.16 17.79 11.76
C ASN A 313 -5.08 17.08 12.59
N TRP A 314 -4.01 17.79 12.95
CA TRP A 314 -2.93 17.21 13.74
C TRP A 314 -3.42 16.66 15.09
N GLU A 315 -4.32 17.35 15.77
CA GLU A 315 -4.84 16.94 17.07
C GLU A 315 -5.58 15.59 17.00
N ASP A 316 -6.26 15.30 15.89
CA ASP A 316 -6.85 13.98 15.63
C ASP A 316 -5.77 12.90 15.47
N TRP A 317 -4.74 13.16 14.67
CA TRP A 317 -3.64 12.23 14.45
C TRP A 317 -2.86 11.95 15.72
N GLU A 318 -2.57 12.99 16.50
CA GLU A 318 -1.84 12.88 17.76
C GLU A 318 -2.63 12.05 18.79
N ARG A 319 -3.95 12.24 18.84
CA ARG A 319 -4.83 11.45 19.72
C ARG A 319 -4.76 9.98 19.39
N GLU A 320 -4.93 9.60 18.12
CA GLU A 320 -4.90 8.18 17.73
C GLU A 320 -3.49 7.57 17.89
N ALA A 321 -2.42 8.34 17.66
CA ALA A 321 -1.05 7.91 17.95
C ALA A 321 -0.84 7.64 19.45
N LYS A 322 -1.35 8.51 20.32
CA LYS A 322 -1.30 8.33 21.78
C LYS A 322 -2.14 7.14 22.26
N THR A 323 -3.26 6.84 21.60
CA THR A 323 -4.03 5.62 21.85
C THR A 323 -3.17 4.38 21.62
N LEU A 324 -2.37 4.34 20.55
CA LEU A 324 -1.44 3.22 20.31
C LEU A 324 -0.30 3.18 21.34
N GLU A 325 0.29 4.33 21.63
CA GLU A 325 1.40 4.46 22.57
C GLU A 325 1.03 3.95 23.97
N THR A 326 -0.19 4.28 24.44
CA THR A 326 -0.65 3.97 25.79
C THR A 326 -1.39 2.64 25.90
N GLY A 327 -2.13 2.23 24.87
CA GLY A 327 -2.92 0.99 24.87
C GLY A 327 -2.07 -0.27 24.71
N LEU A 328 -0.95 -0.20 23.98
CA LEU A 328 -0.05 -1.33 23.78
C LEU A 328 0.99 -1.41 24.89
N THR A 329 0.58 -1.66 26.13
CA THR A 329 1.52 -1.77 27.26
C THR A 329 2.53 -2.91 27.06
N ASP A 330 3.59 -2.92 27.88
CA ASP A 330 4.57 -4.00 27.82
C ASP A 330 3.93 -5.37 28.05
N GLU A 331 2.96 -5.47 28.98
CA GLU A 331 2.22 -6.69 29.28
C GLU A 331 1.32 -7.13 28.11
N VAL A 332 0.71 -6.19 27.39
CA VAL A 332 -0.03 -6.48 26.15
C VAL A 332 0.89 -7.07 25.10
N ILE A 333 2.07 -6.46 24.91
CA ILE A 333 3.07 -6.95 23.96
C ILE A 333 3.54 -8.35 24.37
N GLU A 334 3.93 -8.58 25.62
CA GLU A 334 4.37 -9.91 26.07
C GLU A 334 3.30 -10.97 25.81
N ARG A 335 2.05 -10.70 26.22
CA ARG A 335 0.91 -11.61 26.03
C ARG A 335 0.60 -11.89 24.56
N ALA A 336 0.68 -10.89 23.68
CA ALA A 336 0.44 -11.10 22.25
C ALA A 336 1.44 -12.10 21.63
N PHE A 337 2.69 -12.07 22.10
CA PHE A 337 3.73 -12.99 21.62
C PHE A 337 3.66 -14.39 22.26
N GLU A 338 2.78 -14.62 23.24
CA GLU A 338 2.48 -15.97 23.73
C GLU A 338 1.76 -16.83 22.68
N ASN A 339 1.08 -16.20 21.71
CA ASN A 339 0.41 -16.87 20.58
C ASN A 339 1.37 -17.44 19.53
N ILE A 340 2.67 -17.13 19.63
CA ILE A 340 3.69 -17.77 18.81
C ILE A 340 3.98 -19.17 19.39
N PRO A 341 4.07 -20.22 18.55
CA PRO A 341 4.43 -21.56 19.02
C PRO A 341 5.73 -21.55 19.84
N GLU A 342 5.79 -22.34 20.91
CA GLU A 342 6.90 -22.34 21.87
C GLU A 342 8.25 -22.60 21.18
N GLU A 343 8.26 -23.48 20.18
CA GLU A 343 9.43 -23.81 19.37
C GLU A 343 9.93 -22.60 18.58
N MET A 344 9.07 -21.63 18.27
CA MET A 344 9.42 -20.45 17.47
C MET A 344 9.87 -19.26 18.33
N LYS A 345 9.79 -19.37 19.66
CA LYS A 345 10.28 -18.34 20.58
C LYS A 345 11.81 -18.32 20.66
N GLY A 346 12.34 -17.28 21.31
CA GLY A 346 13.77 -17.07 21.54
C GLY A 346 14.26 -15.71 21.07
N GLU A 347 15.59 -15.56 20.90
CA GLU A 347 16.23 -14.24 20.75
C GLU A 347 15.72 -13.40 19.56
N THR A 348 15.26 -14.04 18.48
CA THR A 348 14.67 -13.28 17.36
C THR A 348 13.33 -12.67 17.74
N ILE A 349 12.48 -13.40 18.47
CA ILE A 349 11.20 -12.89 18.97
C ILE A 349 11.43 -11.81 20.03
N GLU A 350 12.39 -12.01 20.94
CA GLU A 350 12.80 -10.96 21.88
C GLU A 350 13.28 -9.70 21.15
N GLY A 351 14.01 -9.85 20.05
CA GLY A 351 14.41 -8.76 19.18
C GLY A 351 13.22 -8.02 18.56
N ILE A 352 12.20 -8.73 18.08
CA ILE A 352 10.97 -8.13 17.55
C ILE A 352 10.23 -7.37 18.66
N LYS A 353 10.07 -7.95 19.85
CA LYS A 353 9.43 -7.27 21.00
C LYS A 353 10.16 -5.98 21.39
N ARG A 354 11.50 -6.02 21.48
CA ARG A 354 12.31 -4.80 21.74
C ARG A 354 12.08 -3.73 20.68
N LYS A 355 12.03 -4.12 19.41
CA LYS A 355 11.74 -3.21 18.30
C LYS A 355 10.34 -2.62 18.32
N LEU A 356 9.34 -3.44 18.63
CA LEU A 356 7.97 -2.98 18.78
C LEU A 356 7.83 -1.98 19.94
N LYS A 357 8.44 -2.27 21.10
CA LYS A 357 8.47 -1.34 22.24
C LYS A 357 9.18 -0.02 21.89
N GLY A 358 10.30 -0.09 21.19
CA GLY A 358 11.04 1.07 20.70
C GLY A 358 10.20 1.94 19.74
N ARG A 359 9.55 1.30 18.76
CA ARG A 359 8.71 1.98 17.78
C ARG A 359 7.42 2.54 18.39
N ARG A 360 6.82 1.84 19.36
CA ARG A 360 5.70 2.36 20.16
C ARG A 360 6.11 3.67 20.84
N GLY A 361 7.31 3.73 21.41
CA GLY A 361 7.82 4.93 22.10
C GLY A 361 8.13 6.13 21.21
N ASN A 362 8.11 5.99 19.88
CA ASN A 362 8.26 7.12 18.94
C ASN A 362 7.11 7.22 17.93
N ILE A 363 5.97 6.54 18.19
CA ILE A 363 4.86 6.48 17.24
C ILE A 363 4.22 7.86 16.96
N VAL A 364 4.25 8.77 17.93
CA VAL A 364 3.75 10.15 17.75
C VAL A 364 4.63 10.94 16.76
N ASP A 365 5.95 10.75 16.79
CA ASP A 365 6.86 11.35 15.80
C ASP A 365 6.65 10.75 14.40
N ILE A 366 6.50 9.42 14.32
CA ILE A 366 6.16 8.72 13.07
C ILE A 366 4.85 9.28 12.49
N ALA A 367 3.82 9.43 13.33
CA ALA A 367 2.53 10.01 12.94
C ALA A 367 2.69 11.46 12.46
N ARG A 368 3.51 12.28 13.14
CA ARG A 368 3.77 13.67 12.73
C ARG A 368 4.42 13.76 11.37
N ARG A 369 5.50 13.00 11.13
CA ARG A 369 6.19 12.95 9.84
C ARG A 369 5.26 12.51 8.72
N TYR A 370 4.34 11.59 8.99
CA TYR A 370 3.37 11.15 7.99
C TYR A 370 2.25 12.17 7.77
N TYR A 371 1.69 12.76 8.83
CA TYR A 371 0.69 13.83 8.76
C TYR A 371 1.18 15.01 7.91
N GLU A 372 2.41 15.45 8.11
CA GLU A 372 3.01 16.55 7.34
C GLU A 372 3.12 16.20 5.85
N PHE A 373 3.48 14.95 5.53
CA PHE A 373 3.54 14.48 4.15
C PHE A 373 2.15 14.36 3.50
N THR A 374 1.16 13.81 4.20
CA THR A 374 -0.20 13.65 3.66
C THR A 374 -0.93 14.98 3.50
N ASN A 375 -0.66 15.96 4.38
CA ASN A 375 -1.33 17.26 4.33
C ASN A 375 -0.63 18.30 3.42
N GLU A 376 0.54 17.99 2.86
CA GLU A 376 1.22 18.87 1.89
C GLU A 376 0.38 19.08 0.61
N HIS A 377 -0.42 18.09 0.25
CA HIS A 377 -1.29 18.12 -0.92
C HIS A 377 -2.66 17.53 -0.58
N ALA A 378 -3.75 18.28 -0.78
CA ALA A 378 -5.09 17.76 -0.55
C ALA A 378 -5.82 17.47 -1.88
N VAL A 379 -6.67 16.44 -1.84
CA VAL A 379 -7.62 16.12 -2.91
C VAL A 379 -9.02 16.16 -2.31
N ILE A 380 -9.89 16.95 -2.91
CA ILE A 380 -11.27 17.14 -2.47
C ILE A 380 -12.17 16.76 -3.63
N THR A 381 -13.15 15.91 -3.36
CA THR A 381 -14.17 15.52 -4.33
C THR A 381 -15.51 16.05 -3.89
N GLY A 382 -16.33 16.46 -4.85
CA GLY A 382 -17.77 16.48 -4.67
C GLY A 382 -18.33 15.08 -4.86
N THR A 383 -19.40 15.00 -5.61
CA THR A 383 -20.23 13.82 -5.75
C THR A 383 -20.70 13.66 -7.20
N GLN A 384 -21.38 12.56 -7.52
CA GLN A 384 -21.95 12.34 -8.85
C GLN A 384 -23.25 13.15 -9.11
N LYS A 385 -23.56 14.15 -8.29
CA LYS A 385 -24.72 15.04 -8.43
C LYS A 385 -24.23 16.48 -8.46
N SER A 386 -25.12 17.41 -8.79
CA SER A 386 -24.81 18.84 -8.78
C SER A 386 -24.46 19.32 -7.39
N ASP A 387 -23.21 19.78 -7.25
CA ASP A 387 -22.67 20.32 -6.02
C ASP A 387 -22.25 21.79 -6.20
N THR A 388 -22.21 22.51 -5.08
CA THR A 388 -21.67 23.86 -4.99
C THR A 388 -20.39 23.84 -4.16
N PHE A 389 -19.29 24.27 -4.78
CA PHE A 389 -18.00 24.41 -4.14
C PHE A 389 -17.74 25.88 -3.84
N ASN A 390 -17.64 26.23 -2.57
CA ASN A 390 -17.27 27.57 -2.13
C ASN A 390 -15.84 27.55 -1.62
N VAL A 391 -14.97 28.30 -2.29
CA VAL A 391 -13.56 28.45 -1.92
C VAL A 391 -13.32 29.90 -1.48
N THR A 392 -13.20 30.10 -0.17
CA THR A 392 -13.00 31.42 0.42
C THR A 392 -11.53 31.62 0.77
N ARG A 393 -10.91 32.65 0.19
CA ARG A 393 -9.51 33.03 0.45
C ARG A 393 -9.44 34.02 1.62
N HIS A 394 -8.70 33.66 2.66
CA HIS A 394 -8.50 34.48 3.85
C HIS A 394 -7.05 34.99 3.93
N ALA A 395 -6.80 35.93 4.85
CA ALA A 395 -5.45 36.35 5.20
C ALA A 395 -4.63 35.19 5.80
N ASP A 396 -3.31 35.39 5.87
CA ASP A 396 -2.33 34.48 6.48
C ASP A 396 -2.26 33.11 5.77
N GLY A 397 -2.52 33.09 4.47
CA GLY A 397 -2.47 31.85 3.68
C GLY A 397 -3.56 30.84 3.99
N LYS A 398 -4.62 31.24 4.71
CA LYS A 398 -5.77 30.38 5.02
C LYS A 398 -6.74 30.30 3.84
N THR A 399 -7.30 29.12 3.58
CA THR A 399 -8.34 28.92 2.57
C THR A 399 -9.39 27.95 3.09
N THR A 400 -10.64 28.40 3.17
CA THR A 400 -11.77 27.55 3.53
C THR A 400 -12.42 26.99 2.27
N ILE A 401 -12.67 25.68 2.26
CA ILE A 401 -13.38 24.99 1.19
C ILE A 401 -14.60 24.33 1.78
N GLU A 402 -15.76 24.66 1.22
CA GLU A 402 -17.07 24.11 1.57
C GLU A 402 -17.68 23.49 0.32
N VAL A 403 -18.25 22.30 0.46
CA VAL A 403 -18.93 21.56 -0.60
C VAL A 403 -20.34 21.25 -0.13
N HIS A 404 -21.33 21.80 -0.82
CA HIS A 404 -22.74 21.60 -0.51
C HIS A 404 -23.46 20.89 -1.64
N ARG A 405 -24.35 19.98 -1.28
CA ARG A 405 -25.30 19.36 -2.18
C ARG A 405 -26.71 19.68 -1.71
N LYS A 406 -27.34 20.69 -2.33
CA LYS A 406 -28.61 21.28 -1.81
C LYS A 406 -28.41 21.68 -0.34
N ASP A 407 -29.18 21.12 0.58
CA ASP A 407 -29.12 21.39 2.02
C ASP A 407 -28.15 20.45 2.78
N LEU A 408 -27.42 19.57 2.07
CA LEU A 408 -26.44 18.66 2.67
C LEU A 408 -25.04 19.25 2.62
N ASP A 409 -24.39 19.36 3.78
CA ASP A 409 -22.96 19.67 3.90
C ASP A 409 -22.12 18.41 3.66
N VAL A 410 -21.44 18.36 2.51
CA VAL A 410 -20.62 17.21 2.10
C VAL A 410 -19.23 17.30 2.73
N PHE A 411 -18.63 18.50 2.66
CA PHE A 411 -17.26 18.74 3.12
C PHE A 411 -17.09 20.18 3.56
N THR A 412 -16.40 20.40 4.68
CA THR A 412 -15.94 21.72 5.12
C THR A 412 -14.57 21.56 5.77
N ARG A 413 -13.59 22.33 5.30
CA ARG A 413 -12.26 22.41 5.94
C ARG A 413 -11.57 23.73 5.63
N THR A 414 -10.87 24.27 6.62
CA THR A 414 -9.93 25.37 6.45
C THR A 414 -8.50 24.82 6.38
N PHE A 415 -7.81 25.13 5.29
CA PHE A 415 -6.42 24.77 5.07
C PHE A 415 -5.49 25.96 5.31
N ASN A 416 -4.25 25.69 5.71
CA ASN A 416 -3.19 26.69 5.86
C ASN A 416 -2.07 26.42 4.85
N LYS A 417 -1.53 27.48 4.23
CA LYS A 417 -0.41 27.40 3.27
C LYS A 417 0.87 26.79 3.86
N GLU A 418 1.10 26.94 5.14
CA GLU A 418 2.27 26.38 5.83
C GLU A 418 2.25 24.85 5.82
N GLU A 419 1.07 24.25 5.92
CA GLU A 419 0.86 22.80 5.84
C GLU A 419 0.57 22.39 4.39
N THR A 420 -0.48 22.93 3.78
CA THR A 420 -0.97 22.53 2.45
C THR A 420 -0.50 23.45 1.34
N LYS A 421 0.27 22.89 0.39
CA LYS A 421 0.89 23.65 -0.71
C LYS A 421 -0.02 23.74 -1.94
N GLU A 422 -0.79 22.69 -2.21
CA GLU A 422 -1.66 22.56 -3.38
C GLU A 422 -2.91 21.73 -3.09
N ILE A 423 -4.07 22.15 -3.59
CA ILE A 423 -5.36 21.45 -3.47
C ILE A 423 -5.91 21.14 -4.86
N TRP A 424 -6.32 19.89 -5.09
CA TRP A 424 -7.11 19.50 -6.26
C TRP A 424 -8.57 19.35 -5.86
N ILE A 425 -9.47 19.99 -6.58
CA ILE A 425 -10.92 19.91 -6.36
C ILE A 425 -11.54 19.26 -7.59
N TYR A 426 -12.29 18.18 -7.40
CA TYR A 426 -12.97 17.44 -8.48
C TYR A 426 -14.50 17.52 -8.31
N GLY A 427 -15.21 17.99 -9.32
CA GLY A 427 -16.70 18.00 -9.37
C GLY A 427 -17.33 16.64 -9.67
N LEU A 428 -16.60 15.76 -10.36
CA LEU A 428 -17.04 14.41 -10.77
C LEU A 428 -18.07 14.39 -11.92
N ASP A 429 -19.34 14.11 -11.66
CA ASP A 429 -20.36 13.85 -12.71
C ASP A 429 -21.56 14.81 -12.62
N GLY A 430 -21.57 15.73 -11.65
CA GLY A 430 -22.60 16.75 -11.45
C GLY A 430 -22.53 17.88 -12.46
N LYS A 431 -23.60 18.70 -12.53
CA LYS A 431 -23.50 20.06 -13.07
C LYS A 431 -23.13 20.96 -11.91
N ASP A 432 -21.86 21.29 -11.79
CA ASP A 432 -21.31 21.86 -10.56
C ASP A 432 -21.10 23.36 -10.69
N THR A 433 -21.10 24.04 -9.54
CA THR A 433 -20.79 25.46 -9.43
C THR A 433 -19.58 25.64 -8.54
N PHE A 434 -18.53 26.26 -9.08
CA PHE A 434 -17.29 26.57 -8.35
C PHE A 434 -17.18 28.08 -8.13
N ASN A 435 -17.29 28.50 -6.88
CA ASN A 435 -17.12 29.88 -6.45
C ASN A 435 -15.75 30.05 -5.81
N VAL A 436 -14.97 31.05 -6.24
CA VAL A 436 -13.71 31.43 -5.57
C VAL A 436 -13.75 32.91 -5.23
N THR A 437 -13.78 33.23 -3.94
CA THR A 437 -13.99 34.58 -3.41
C THR A 437 -12.93 34.95 -2.37
N GLY A 438 -12.95 36.20 -1.90
CA GLY A 438 -12.05 36.73 -0.87
C GLY A 438 -10.70 37.21 -1.42
N ASP A 439 -10.09 38.18 -0.74
CA ASP A 439 -8.87 38.89 -1.17
C ASP A 439 -7.63 38.56 -0.34
N GLY A 440 -7.58 37.34 0.22
CA GLY A 440 -6.45 36.84 1.01
C GLY A 440 -5.07 36.87 0.34
N ASP A 441 -4.04 36.59 1.13
CA ASP A 441 -2.63 36.55 0.74
C ASP A 441 -1.98 35.17 0.99
N ASN A 442 -0.69 35.02 0.66
CA ASN A 442 0.07 33.76 0.80
C ASN A 442 -0.68 32.51 0.28
N LEU A 443 -1.31 32.62 -0.90
CA LEU A 443 -2.36 31.71 -1.32
C LEU A 443 -1.89 30.26 -1.60
N ILE A 444 -2.73 29.31 -1.22
CA ILE A 444 -2.64 27.89 -1.61
C ILE A 444 -2.97 27.75 -3.10
N THR A 445 -2.17 26.95 -3.83
CA THR A 445 -2.44 26.69 -5.25
C THR A 445 -3.64 25.77 -5.38
N ILE A 446 -4.64 26.15 -6.17
CA ILE A 446 -5.84 25.35 -6.38
C ILE A 446 -5.98 24.98 -7.84
N LYS A 447 -6.26 23.71 -8.09
CA LYS A 447 -6.63 23.18 -9.39
C LYS A 447 -8.04 22.63 -9.30
N ILE A 448 -8.93 23.14 -10.14
CA ILE A 448 -10.35 22.75 -10.15
C ILE A 448 -10.61 21.97 -11.42
N LEU A 449 -11.16 20.77 -11.29
CA LEU A 449 -11.52 19.88 -12.37
C LEU A 449 -13.04 19.72 -12.33
N GLY A 450 -13.70 20.09 -13.42
CA GLY A 450 -15.16 20.02 -13.53
C GLY A 450 -15.65 18.58 -13.45
N GLY A 451 -15.52 17.85 -14.56
CA GLY A 451 -15.96 16.46 -14.59
C GLY A 451 -16.55 16.06 -15.92
N LYS A 452 -17.76 15.49 -15.96
CA LYS A 452 -18.43 15.10 -17.22
C LYS A 452 -19.53 16.03 -17.72
N LYS A 453 -20.08 16.94 -16.91
CA LYS A 453 -21.17 17.84 -17.33
C LYS A 453 -20.69 19.28 -17.55
N ASN A 454 -21.62 20.15 -17.92
CA ASN A 454 -21.35 21.58 -18.12
C ASN A 454 -21.43 22.28 -16.77
N ASP A 455 -20.31 22.86 -16.35
CA ASP A 455 -20.10 23.43 -15.03
C ASP A 455 -20.02 24.96 -15.10
N THR A 456 -20.22 25.61 -13.95
CA THR A 456 -20.10 27.05 -13.79
C THR A 456 -18.87 27.39 -12.94
N TYR A 457 -18.00 28.24 -13.49
CA TYR A 457 -16.79 28.73 -12.82
C TYR A 457 -16.92 30.22 -12.55
N ASN A 458 -17.24 30.56 -11.31
CA ASN A 458 -17.35 31.93 -10.81
C ASN A 458 -16.14 32.29 -9.93
N PHE A 459 -15.04 32.66 -10.58
CA PHE A 459 -13.80 33.02 -9.87
C PHE A 459 -13.68 34.55 -9.80
N GLU A 460 -14.12 35.11 -8.68
CA GLU A 460 -13.85 36.52 -8.33
C GLU A 460 -12.35 36.69 -8.05
N ASN A 461 -11.76 35.76 -7.29
CA ASN A 461 -10.32 35.66 -7.10
C ASN A 461 -9.69 34.57 -8.00
N ILE A 462 -8.91 35.01 -8.99
CA ILE A 462 -8.21 34.13 -9.95
C ILE A 462 -6.74 33.82 -9.59
N LYS A 463 -6.23 34.37 -8.48
CA LYS A 463 -4.81 34.22 -8.10
C LYS A 463 -4.54 32.79 -7.63
N LYS A 464 -3.51 32.15 -8.20
CA LYS A 464 -3.11 30.76 -7.89
C LYS A 464 -4.25 29.73 -8.05
N VAL A 465 -5.26 30.03 -8.88
CA VAL A 465 -6.33 29.10 -9.28
C VAL A 465 -6.18 28.78 -10.76
N LYS A 466 -6.38 27.52 -11.13
CA LYS A 466 -6.42 27.07 -12.53
C LYS A 466 -7.54 26.04 -12.71
N LEU A 467 -8.43 26.28 -13.66
CA LEU A 467 -9.47 25.31 -14.03
C LEU A 467 -8.99 24.36 -15.12
N TYR A 468 -9.45 23.12 -15.06
CA TYR A 468 -9.22 22.03 -16.00
C TYR A 468 -10.58 21.44 -16.38
N ASP A 469 -10.84 21.30 -17.67
CA ASP A 469 -12.04 20.61 -18.15
C ASP A 469 -11.89 20.24 -19.64
N TYR A 470 -12.88 19.53 -20.16
CA TYR A 470 -13.04 19.23 -21.57
C TYR A 470 -13.20 20.52 -22.39
N LYS A 471 -12.54 20.56 -23.55
CA LYS A 471 -12.62 21.68 -24.49
C LYS A 471 -13.96 21.70 -25.22
N GLY A 472 -14.53 20.52 -25.49
CA GLY A 472 -15.80 20.38 -26.22
C GLY A 472 -17.06 20.71 -25.41
N LYS A 473 -16.94 21.15 -24.16
CA LYS A 473 -18.09 21.45 -23.29
C LYS A 473 -18.46 22.92 -23.28
N ASP A 474 -19.77 23.17 -23.14
CA ASP A 474 -20.34 24.51 -22.99
C ASP A 474 -20.33 24.96 -21.51
N ASN A 475 -19.14 25.04 -20.93
CA ASN A 475 -18.94 25.52 -19.56
C ASN A 475 -19.13 27.03 -19.43
N THR A 476 -19.73 27.46 -18.32
CA THR A 476 -19.91 28.89 -18.01
C THR A 476 -18.72 29.39 -17.20
N ILE A 477 -17.74 30.00 -17.87
CA ILE A 477 -16.64 30.72 -17.21
C ILE A 477 -17.03 32.19 -17.10
N VAL A 478 -17.41 32.63 -15.89
CA VAL A 478 -17.89 34.00 -15.62
C VAL A 478 -16.76 35.01 -15.80
N ASN A 479 -15.64 34.81 -15.11
CA ASN A 479 -14.45 35.65 -15.26
C ASN A 479 -13.57 35.15 -16.41
N LYS A 480 -13.60 35.82 -17.56
CA LYS A 480 -12.84 35.41 -18.76
C LYS A 480 -11.32 35.44 -18.58
N LYS A 481 -10.80 36.12 -17.55
CA LYS A 481 -9.35 36.18 -17.23
C LYS A 481 -8.85 34.96 -16.43
N SER A 482 -9.74 34.07 -16.00
CA SER A 482 -9.38 32.85 -15.27
C SER A 482 -8.38 31.99 -16.05
N LYS A 483 -7.33 31.53 -15.36
CA LYS A 483 -6.38 30.57 -15.94
C LYS A 483 -7.09 29.24 -16.18
N LYS A 484 -6.96 28.71 -17.39
CA LYS A 484 -7.66 27.50 -17.82
C LYS A 484 -6.78 26.57 -18.63
N TRP A 485 -7.09 25.28 -18.56
CA TRP A 485 -6.54 24.24 -19.41
C TRP A 485 -7.69 23.40 -19.93
N LEU A 486 -8.14 23.71 -21.14
CA LEU A 486 -9.25 23.03 -21.78
C LEU A 486 -8.72 22.06 -22.82
N VAL A 487 -8.84 20.76 -22.56
CA VAL A 487 -8.33 19.68 -23.43
C VAL A 487 -9.29 18.50 -23.37
N ASP A 488 -9.55 17.83 -24.49
CA ASP A 488 -10.37 16.62 -24.50
C ASP A 488 -9.50 15.40 -24.22
N ASP A 489 -9.16 15.21 -22.94
CA ASP A 489 -8.31 14.12 -22.46
C ASP A 489 -8.96 13.46 -21.23
N TYR A 490 -9.22 12.15 -21.35
CA TYR A 490 -9.91 11.39 -20.32
C TYR A 490 -9.09 11.28 -19.03
N GLU A 491 -7.78 11.03 -19.14
CA GLU A 491 -6.89 10.84 -18.00
C GLU A 491 -6.69 12.13 -17.20
N ILE A 492 -6.69 13.28 -17.86
CA ILE A 492 -6.54 14.60 -17.21
C ILE A 492 -7.84 15.01 -16.52
N ASN A 493 -8.99 14.83 -17.17
CA ASN A 493 -10.25 15.43 -16.73
C ASN A 493 -11.10 14.54 -15.83
N ASN A 494 -10.84 13.23 -15.76
CA ASN A 494 -11.55 12.35 -14.84
C ASN A 494 -10.79 12.17 -13.51
N TYR A 495 -11.58 11.94 -12.47
CA TYR A 495 -11.07 11.57 -11.16
C TYR A 495 -10.62 10.10 -11.17
N ASP A 496 -9.39 9.89 -10.75
CA ASP A 496 -8.84 8.59 -10.38
C ASP A 496 -8.23 8.76 -8.99
N TYR A 497 -8.75 8.04 -7.99
CA TYR A 497 -8.27 8.14 -6.62
C TYR A 497 -6.80 7.69 -6.48
N LYS A 498 -6.30 6.84 -7.39
CA LYS A 498 -4.89 6.41 -7.46
C LYS A 498 -3.98 7.50 -8.02
N LYS A 499 -4.53 8.53 -8.69
CA LYS A 499 -3.79 9.62 -9.30
C LYS A 499 -3.39 10.68 -8.27
N ARG A 500 -2.13 10.59 -7.83
CA ARG A 500 -1.55 11.45 -6.79
C ARG A 500 -0.45 12.39 -7.27
N LYS A 501 -0.20 13.46 -6.49
CA LYS A 501 0.99 14.33 -6.64
C LYS A 501 2.15 13.80 -5.80
N TYR A 502 3.31 13.58 -6.42
CA TYR A 502 4.51 13.14 -5.70
C TYR A 502 5.77 13.36 -6.52
N GLY A 503 6.93 13.30 -5.85
CA GLY A 503 8.25 13.37 -6.47
C GLY A 503 9.11 12.19 -6.03
N ILE A 504 9.88 11.65 -6.96
CA ILE A 504 10.84 10.57 -6.75
C ILE A 504 12.23 11.08 -7.13
N ASN A 505 13.17 10.98 -6.20
CA ASN A 505 14.59 11.12 -6.49
C ASN A 505 15.25 9.73 -6.47
N GLN A 506 16.04 9.41 -7.49
CA GLN A 506 16.74 8.14 -7.66
C GLN A 506 18.18 8.42 -8.06
N ILE A 507 19.15 7.91 -7.29
CA ILE A 507 20.57 8.05 -7.58
C ILE A 507 21.12 6.64 -7.83
N LEU A 508 21.73 6.43 -8.99
CA LEU A 508 22.31 5.16 -9.41
C LEU A 508 23.80 5.33 -9.71
N PRO A 509 24.66 4.39 -9.28
CA PRO A 509 26.05 4.39 -9.71
C PRO A 509 26.14 4.00 -11.19
N ILE A 510 27.15 4.53 -11.88
CA ILE A 510 27.55 4.11 -13.22
C ILE A 510 28.89 3.39 -13.05
N ILE A 511 28.95 2.13 -13.45
CA ILE A 511 30.17 1.32 -13.45
C ILE A 511 30.23 0.62 -14.80
N GLY A 512 31.31 0.86 -15.53
CA GLY A 512 31.55 0.26 -16.83
C GLY A 512 33.04 -0.03 -17.03
N ALA A 513 33.37 -0.89 -17.98
CA ALA A 513 34.74 -1.11 -18.40
C ALA A 513 34.76 -1.38 -19.90
N ASN A 514 35.61 -0.67 -20.64
CA ASN A 514 35.86 -0.96 -22.05
C ASN A 514 37.36 -0.70 -22.38
N PRO A 515 37.90 -1.31 -23.45
CA PRO A 515 39.33 -1.19 -23.78
C PRO A 515 39.80 0.24 -24.05
N ASP A 516 38.92 1.10 -24.57
CA ASP A 516 39.27 2.44 -25.06
C ASP A 516 39.21 3.51 -23.96
N ASP A 517 38.26 3.38 -23.03
CA ASP A 517 38.01 4.33 -21.94
C ASP A 517 38.51 3.82 -20.58
N GLY A 518 38.99 2.57 -20.51
CA GLY A 518 39.35 1.90 -19.25
C GLY A 518 38.12 1.67 -18.37
N PHE A 519 38.26 1.91 -17.05
CA PHE A 519 37.15 1.87 -16.12
C PHE A 519 36.36 3.17 -16.15
N GLN A 520 35.04 3.06 -16.30
CA GLN A 520 34.08 4.15 -16.13
C GLN A 520 33.49 4.09 -14.73
N ILE A 521 33.60 5.19 -13.98
CA ILE A 521 32.99 5.35 -12.66
C ILE A 521 32.20 6.66 -12.66
N GLY A 522 30.95 6.61 -12.25
CA GLY A 522 30.08 7.77 -12.26
C GLY A 522 28.81 7.58 -11.45
N PHE A 523 27.89 8.51 -11.63
CA PHE A 523 26.54 8.41 -11.10
C PHE A 523 25.55 9.08 -12.04
N THR A 524 24.28 8.67 -11.92
CA THR A 524 23.13 9.37 -12.50
C THR A 524 22.11 9.66 -11.41
N ASN A 525 21.59 10.88 -11.39
CA ASN A 525 20.49 11.32 -10.53
C ASN A 525 19.27 11.61 -11.41
N ASN A 526 18.20 10.85 -11.19
CA ASN A 526 16.90 11.05 -11.79
C ASN A 526 15.93 11.64 -10.76
N TYR A 527 15.50 12.88 -10.99
CA TYR A 527 14.41 13.50 -10.26
C TYR A 527 13.15 13.58 -11.13
N THR A 528 12.15 12.77 -10.80
CA THR A 528 10.87 12.68 -11.53
C THR A 528 9.72 13.21 -10.67
N THR A 529 8.88 14.08 -11.23
CA THR A 529 7.69 14.61 -10.59
C THR A 529 6.41 14.15 -11.28
N TYR A 530 5.34 13.99 -10.51
CA TYR A 530 4.03 13.55 -10.98
C TYR A 530 2.96 14.52 -10.46
N GLY A 531 2.12 15.03 -11.36
CA GLY A 531 1.00 15.93 -11.08
C GLY A 531 -0.21 15.60 -11.95
N ILE A 532 -1.16 16.54 -12.12
CA ILE A 532 -2.36 16.31 -12.94
C ILE A 532 -2.00 16.03 -14.40
N GLN A 533 -1.15 16.89 -14.98
CA GLN A 533 -0.68 16.80 -16.35
C GLN A 533 0.57 15.90 -16.38
N ARG A 534 0.43 14.66 -16.84
CA ARG A 534 1.52 13.68 -16.87
C ARG A 534 1.40 12.78 -18.11
N ASN A 535 2.52 12.38 -18.71
CA ASN A 535 2.57 11.38 -19.77
C ASN A 535 3.99 10.78 -19.92
N PRO A 536 4.39 9.75 -19.15
CA PRO A 536 3.70 9.20 -17.97
C PRO A 536 3.98 10.00 -16.68
N PHE A 537 5.02 10.85 -16.67
CA PHE A 537 5.36 11.77 -15.57
C PHE A 537 5.11 13.23 -15.97
N THR A 538 5.19 14.17 -15.04
CA THR A 538 5.04 15.61 -15.31
C THR A 538 6.37 16.24 -15.72
N THR A 539 7.43 16.00 -14.94
CA THR A 539 8.80 16.35 -15.33
C THR A 539 9.77 15.25 -14.94
N ARG A 540 10.87 15.12 -15.68
CA ARG A 540 12.03 14.31 -15.30
C ARG A 540 13.30 15.09 -15.60
N HIS A 541 14.18 15.17 -14.60
CA HIS A 541 15.51 15.73 -14.72
C HIS A 541 16.51 14.62 -14.44
N SER A 542 17.38 14.34 -15.40
CA SER A 542 18.45 13.36 -15.29
C SER A 542 19.78 14.08 -15.39
N VAL A 543 20.58 14.03 -14.31
CA VAL A 543 21.94 14.58 -14.27
C VAL A 543 22.90 13.42 -14.10
N SER A 544 23.86 13.27 -15.01
CA SER A 544 24.87 12.22 -14.91
C SER A 544 26.27 12.81 -14.97
N ALA A 545 27.19 12.20 -14.23
CA ALA A 545 28.60 12.54 -14.23
C ALA A 545 29.41 11.24 -14.27
N SER A 546 30.35 11.13 -15.21
CA SER A 546 31.22 9.96 -15.36
C SER A 546 32.68 10.38 -15.48
N TYR A 547 33.57 9.56 -14.93
CA TYR A 547 35.02 9.63 -15.09
C TYR A 547 35.53 8.34 -15.73
N TYR A 548 36.49 8.47 -16.65
CA TYR A 548 37.06 7.37 -17.44
C TYR A 548 38.55 7.28 -17.15
N THR A 549 39.02 6.12 -16.65
CA THR A 549 40.41 5.97 -16.21
C THR A 549 41.39 5.85 -17.38
N GLY A 550 40.97 5.38 -18.54
CA GLY A 550 41.83 5.12 -19.69
C GLY A 550 42.46 6.38 -20.28
N ASN A 551 41.71 7.48 -20.32
CA ASN A 551 42.13 8.78 -20.84
C ASN A 551 42.08 9.90 -19.79
N SER A 552 41.76 9.58 -18.53
CA SER A 552 41.45 10.57 -17.48
C SER A 552 40.37 11.57 -17.92
N GLY A 553 39.46 11.12 -18.78
CA GLY A 553 38.35 11.89 -19.31
C GLY A 553 37.21 11.98 -18.32
N TYR A 554 36.34 12.97 -18.48
CA TYR A 554 35.08 13.04 -17.75
C TYR A 554 33.99 13.65 -18.61
N ASP A 555 32.76 13.25 -18.35
CA ASP A 555 31.58 13.87 -18.95
C ASP A 555 30.53 14.22 -17.91
N LEU A 556 29.81 15.28 -18.21
CA LEU A 556 28.62 15.73 -17.50
C LEU A 556 27.48 15.77 -18.51
N SER A 557 26.35 15.16 -18.20
CA SER A 557 25.17 15.21 -19.02
C SER A 557 23.95 15.62 -18.22
N TYR A 558 23.06 16.37 -18.88
CA TYR A 558 21.76 16.74 -18.37
C TYR A 558 20.70 16.43 -19.43
N LYS A 559 19.63 15.76 -19.00
CA LYS A 559 18.41 15.56 -19.79
C LYS A 559 17.21 16.04 -19.00
N GLY A 560 16.42 16.95 -19.57
CA GLY A 560 15.16 17.43 -19.02
C GLY A 560 14.00 17.05 -19.92
N GLU A 561 12.99 16.38 -19.37
CA GLU A 561 11.76 15.99 -20.06
C GLU A 561 10.55 16.60 -19.34
N PHE A 562 9.66 17.24 -20.10
CA PHE A 562 8.49 17.95 -19.58
C PHE A 562 7.26 17.51 -20.38
N SER A 563 6.28 16.95 -19.69
CA SER A 563 5.08 16.44 -20.33
C SER A 563 4.00 17.50 -20.42
N ASN A 564 3.24 17.48 -21.52
CA ASN A 564 2.06 18.30 -21.72
C ASN A 564 2.33 19.81 -21.49
N ILE A 565 3.46 20.32 -22.00
CA ILE A 565 3.80 21.75 -21.92
C ILE A 565 2.77 22.61 -22.66
N PHE A 566 2.17 22.04 -23.72
CA PHE A 566 1.04 22.58 -24.43
C PHE A 566 0.16 21.45 -24.93
N HIS A 567 -0.98 21.22 -24.27
CA HIS A 567 -1.89 20.12 -24.56
C HIS A 567 -1.14 18.78 -24.57
N ASN A 568 -0.99 18.16 -25.74
CA ASN A 568 -0.37 16.84 -25.91
C ASN A 568 1.10 16.92 -26.33
N TRP A 569 1.69 18.12 -26.34
CA TRP A 569 3.09 18.33 -26.71
C TRP A 569 3.99 18.15 -25.49
N ASN A 570 5.01 17.29 -25.65
CA ASN A 570 6.09 17.11 -24.68
C ASN A 570 7.33 17.87 -25.15
N PHE A 571 8.16 18.31 -24.22
CA PHE A 571 9.40 19.03 -24.50
C PHE A 571 10.59 18.33 -23.85
N GLY A 572 11.66 18.17 -24.64
CA GLY A 572 12.92 17.57 -24.20
C GLY A 572 14.07 18.55 -24.43
N ILE A 573 15.02 18.56 -23.49
CA ILE A 573 16.30 19.27 -23.63
C ILE A 573 17.43 18.36 -23.18
N GLU A 574 18.51 18.33 -23.95
CA GLU A 574 19.72 17.57 -23.65
C GLU A 574 20.94 18.48 -23.75
N ALA A 575 21.85 18.34 -22.78
CA ALA A 575 23.14 19.00 -22.77
C ALA A 575 24.20 17.97 -22.37
N LYS A 576 25.32 17.96 -23.09
CA LYS A 576 26.48 17.12 -22.77
C LYS A 576 27.74 17.97 -22.82
N TYR A 577 28.56 17.83 -21.80
CA TYR A 577 29.89 18.38 -21.73
C TYR A 577 30.87 17.23 -21.55
N THR A 578 31.93 17.20 -22.36
CA THR A 578 33.01 16.23 -22.27
C THR A 578 34.33 16.96 -22.10
N SER A 579 35.25 16.42 -21.32
CA SER A 579 36.61 16.92 -21.29
C SER A 579 37.31 16.67 -22.63
N PRO A 580 38.39 17.42 -22.96
CA PRO A 580 39.11 17.26 -24.22
C PRO A 580 39.66 15.84 -24.45
N ASN A 581 39.90 15.09 -23.37
CA ASN A 581 40.50 13.77 -23.42
C ASN A 581 39.49 12.65 -23.77
N CYS A 582 38.18 12.93 -23.80
CA CYS A 582 37.14 11.94 -24.13
C CYS A 582 37.00 11.63 -25.63
N ALA A 583 37.83 12.21 -26.51
CA ALA A 583 37.76 11.98 -27.96
C ALA A 583 38.87 11.01 -28.41
N ASN A 584 38.56 9.72 -28.52
CA ASN A 584 39.37 8.78 -29.28
C ASN A 584 38.98 8.86 -30.77
N PHE A 585 39.82 9.46 -31.60
CA PHE A 585 39.66 9.46 -33.06
C PHE A 585 40.14 8.12 -33.61
N PHE A 586 39.21 7.26 -34.03
CA PHE A 586 39.53 6.08 -34.83
C PHE A 586 39.59 6.48 -36.30
N TRP A 587 40.79 6.49 -36.88
CA TRP A 587 40.97 6.48 -38.32
C TRP A 587 40.99 5.03 -38.79
N ILE A 588 40.10 4.65 -39.69
CA ILE A 588 40.26 3.43 -40.50
C ILE A 588 41.08 3.88 -41.72
N TRP A 589 42.28 3.31 -41.87
CA TRP A 589 43.09 3.42 -43.10
C TRP A 589 42.62 2.43 -44.14
#